data_AF-A0AAD1S2U5-F1
#
_entry.id   AF-A0AAD1S2U5-F1
#
_cell.length_a   1.000
_cell.length_b   1.000
_cell.length_c   1.000
_cell.angle_alpha   90.00
_cell.angle_beta   90.00
_cell.angle_gamma   90.00
#
_symmetry.space_group_name_H-M   'P 1'
#
loop_
_entity.id
_entity.type
_entity.pdbx_description
1 polymer ?
#
loop_
_entity_poly.entity_id
_entity_poly.type
_entity_poly.pdbx_seq_one_letter_code
_entity_poly.pdbx_strand_id
1 'polypeptide(L)'
;MMERLLCLLLVFALGFAAKQKREPMEWDYRSEAEKVNMRGCANLTNVLDNWKFAILTQFRNLLLYDHHTVLPDYGRIKSLSEALDDLYKEFNALKERLGELSTKFESVEAFVDQMNTGRQAPPGPSSPVEKPYLVPTLQLNPGVLTGHERRKVKKTRVAVNPS
;
A
#
# COMPACT_ATOMS: atom_id res chain seq x y z
N MET A 1 4.42 43.49 16.05
CA MET A 1 3.47 44.60 16.30
C MET A 1 2.17 44.43 15.50
N MET A 2 2.26 44.18 14.19
CA MET A 2 1.10 43.98 13.28
C MET A 2 0.08 42.93 13.74
N GLU A 3 0.51 41.77 14.25
CA GLU A 3 -0.41 40.72 14.71
C GLU A 3 -1.31 41.18 15.87
N ARG A 4 -0.77 41.99 16.80
CA ARG A 4 -1.55 42.55 17.91
C ARG A 4 -2.59 43.55 17.42
N LEU A 5 -2.26 44.32 16.37
CA LEU A 5 -3.22 45.20 15.71
C LEU A 5 -4.32 44.40 15.01
N LEU A 6 -3.96 43.30 14.32
CA LEU A 6 -4.91 42.37 13.69
C LEU A 6 -5.89 41.74 14.69
N CYS A 7 -5.38 41.24 15.84
CA CYS A 7 -6.22 40.69 16.90
C CYS A 7 -7.16 41.75 17.50
N LEU A 8 -6.66 42.98 17.74
CA LEU A 8 -7.50 44.07 18.25
C LEU A 8 -8.59 44.47 17.25
N LEU A 9 -8.28 44.51 15.95
CA LEU A 9 -9.24 44.83 14.88
C LEU A 9 -10.32 43.75 14.76
N LEU A 10 -9.94 42.46 14.88
CA LEU A 10 -10.89 41.33 14.93
C LEU A 10 -11.83 41.40 16.14
N VAL A 11 -11.30 41.65 17.35
CA VAL A 11 -12.12 41.77 18.57
C VAL A 11 -13.04 42.98 18.49
N PHE A 12 -12.58 44.10 17.91
CA PHE A 12 -13.40 45.28 17.67
C PHE A 12 -14.55 44.94 16.71
N ALA A 13 -14.27 44.32 15.57
CA ALA A 13 -15.29 43.91 14.58
C ALA A 13 -16.36 42.97 15.17
N LEU A 14 -15.96 41.95 15.95
CA LEU A 14 -16.92 41.09 16.66
C LEU A 14 -17.74 41.87 17.71
N GLY A 15 -17.16 42.88 18.35
CA GLY A 15 -17.84 43.75 19.31
C GLY A 15 -18.98 44.56 18.69
N PHE A 16 -18.82 45.07 17.46
CA PHE A 16 -19.90 45.74 16.74
C PHE A 16 -21.01 44.76 16.32
N ALA A 17 -20.64 43.59 15.79
CA ALA A 17 -21.60 42.56 15.41
C ALA A 17 -22.45 42.05 16.59
N ALA A 18 -21.85 41.92 17.78
CA ALA A 18 -22.55 41.47 18.99
C ALA A 18 -23.45 42.54 19.64
N LYS A 19 -23.23 43.83 19.35
CA LYS A 19 -24.02 44.95 19.89
C LYS A 19 -25.27 45.28 19.09
N GLN A 20 -25.40 44.76 17.86
CA GLN A 20 -26.57 44.98 17.02
C GLN A 20 -27.74 44.11 17.52
N LYS A 21 -28.61 44.75 18.32
CA LYS A 21 -29.89 44.18 18.78
C LYS A 21 -30.61 43.53 17.60
N ARG A 22 -30.88 42.23 17.72
CA ARG A 22 -31.49 41.41 16.68
C ARG A 22 -33.01 41.58 16.69
N GLU A 23 -33.47 42.74 16.25
CA GLU A 23 -34.87 42.90 15.82
C GLU A 23 -35.15 41.90 14.69
N PRO A 24 -36.32 41.23 14.63
CA PRO A 24 -36.66 40.32 13.56
C PRO A 24 -36.94 41.10 12.28
N MET A 25 -35.87 41.36 11.51
CA MET A 25 -35.93 42.04 10.22
C MET A 25 -36.69 41.19 9.20
N GLU A 26 -37.95 41.53 8.97
CA GLU A 26 -38.78 40.98 7.90
C GLU A 26 -38.21 41.47 6.56
N TRP A 27 -37.69 40.55 5.75
CA TRP A 27 -36.95 40.88 4.53
C TRP A 27 -37.90 41.25 3.39
N ASP A 28 -38.30 42.53 3.35
CA ASP A 28 -39.18 43.08 2.31
C ASP A 28 -38.43 43.33 0.98
N TYR A 29 -37.93 42.24 0.40
CA TYR A 29 -37.12 42.18 -0.83
C TYR A 29 -37.69 43.02 -1.98
N ARG A 30 -39.02 43.11 -2.07
CA ARG A 30 -39.73 43.83 -3.14
C ARG A 30 -39.65 45.34 -2.96
N SER A 31 -39.80 45.81 -1.72
CA SER A 31 -39.76 47.23 -1.35
C SER A 31 -38.34 47.80 -1.36
N GLU A 32 -37.32 46.96 -1.15
CA GLU A 32 -35.90 47.37 -1.29
C GLU A 32 -35.41 47.30 -2.74
N ALA A 33 -35.85 46.30 -3.52
CA ALA A 33 -35.48 46.17 -4.94
C ALA A 33 -36.01 47.31 -5.83
N GLU A 34 -37.06 48.01 -5.43
CA GLU A 34 -37.56 49.20 -6.13
C GLU A 34 -36.80 50.49 -5.76
N LYS A 35 -36.08 50.49 -4.63
CA LYS A 35 -35.27 51.62 -4.13
C LYS A 35 -33.81 51.57 -4.58
N VAL A 36 -33.32 50.43 -5.09
CA VAL A 36 -31.96 50.36 -5.65
C VAL A 36 -31.88 51.14 -6.97
N ASN A 37 -30.97 52.11 -6.98
CA ASN A 37 -30.74 52.97 -8.14
C ASN A 37 -30.27 52.14 -9.36
N MET A 38 -31.18 51.83 -10.28
CA MET A 38 -30.90 51.11 -11.54
C MET A 38 -29.73 51.71 -12.34
N ARG A 39 -29.53 53.04 -12.27
CA ARG A 39 -28.39 53.74 -12.91
C ARG A 39 -27.07 53.48 -12.18
N GLY A 40 -27.12 53.25 -10.87
CA GLY A 40 -26.01 52.75 -10.07
C GLY A 40 -25.66 51.30 -10.40
N CYS A 41 -26.65 50.44 -10.64
CA CYS A 41 -26.42 49.07 -11.12
C CYS A 41 -25.68 49.06 -12.46
N ALA A 42 -26.06 49.89 -13.44
CA ALA A 42 -25.34 49.97 -14.72
C ALA A 42 -23.86 50.36 -14.56
N ASN A 43 -23.55 51.32 -13.67
CA ASN A 43 -22.17 51.68 -13.37
C ASN A 43 -21.42 50.56 -12.62
N LEU A 44 -22.08 49.90 -11.66
CA LEU A 44 -21.52 48.78 -10.92
C LEU A 44 -21.21 47.58 -11.84
N THR A 45 -22.11 47.23 -12.76
CA THR A 45 -21.89 46.20 -13.77
C THR A 45 -20.66 46.52 -14.62
N ASN A 46 -20.48 47.77 -15.06
CA ASN A 46 -19.31 48.18 -15.82
C ASN A 46 -18.00 48.09 -15.00
N VAL A 47 -18.02 48.49 -13.72
CA VAL A 47 -16.87 48.35 -12.82
C VAL A 47 -16.53 46.88 -12.60
N LEU A 48 -17.53 46.03 -12.34
CA LEU A 48 -17.36 44.59 -12.16
C LEU A 48 -16.82 43.91 -13.42
N ASP A 49 -17.31 44.28 -14.62
CA ASP A 49 -16.81 43.70 -15.88
C ASP A 49 -15.40 44.18 -16.23
N ASN A 50 -15.07 45.44 -15.93
CA ASN A 50 -13.69 45.94 -16.05
C ASN A 50 -12.75 45.20 -15.08
N TRP A 51 -13.15 44.98 -13.83
CA TRP A 51 -12.36 44.22 -12.85
C TRP A 51 -12.22 42.76 -13.27
N LYS A 52 -13.30 42.11 -13.74
CA LYS A 52 -13.28 40.76 -14.33
C LYS A 52 -12.29 40.70 -15.49
N PHE A 53 -12.30 41.68 -16.38
CA PHE A 53 -11.38 41.74 -17.52
C PHE A 53 -9.93 41.93 -17.07
N ALA A 54 -9.66 42.83 -16.13
CA ALA A 54 -8.32 43.07 -15.59
C ALA A 54 -7.74 41.80 -14.94
N ILE A 55 -8.51 41.14 -14.06
CA ILE A 55 -8.10 39.91 -13.37
C ILE A 55 -7.88 38.77 -14.38
N LEU A 56 -8.82 38.53 -15.30
CA LEU A 56 -8.69 37.45 -16.29
C LEU A 56 -7.55 37.71 -17.29
N THR A 57 -7.24 38.97 -17.60
CA THR A 57 -6.10 39.32 -18.46
C THR A 57 -4.79 39.09 -17.74
N GLN A 58 -4.67 39.53 -16.47
CA GLN A 58 -3.48 39.24 -15.66
C GLN A 58 -3.28 37.74 -15.44
N PHE A 59 -4.33 36.98 -15.14
CA PHE A 59 -4.26 35.53 -14.95
C PHE A 59 -3.89 34.78 -16.25
N ARG A 60 -4.43 35.19 -17.41
CA ARG A 60 -4.00 34.65 -18.71
C ARG A 60 -2.53 34.95 -18.99
N ASN A 61 -2.08 36.17 -18.73
CA ASN A 61 -0.67 36.55 -18.93
C ASN A 61 0.25 35.74 -18.00
N LEU A 62 -0.14 35.52 -16.74
CA LEU A 62 0.59 34.66 -15.81
C LEU A 62 0.69 33.22 -16.34
N LEU A 63 -0.41 32.63 -16.81
CA LEU A 63 -0.40 31.28 -17.40
C LEU A 63 0.38 31.18 -18.73
N LEU A 64 0.41 32.23 -19.55
CA LEU A 64 1.09 32.23 -20.84
C LEU A 64 2.59 32.47 -20.73
N TYR A 65 2.99 33.46 -19.94
CA TYR A 65 4.38 33.92 -19.85
C TYR A 65 5.13 33.38 -18.63
N ASP A 66 4.40 32.96 -17.58
CA ASP A 66 4.96 32.66 -16.26
C ASP A 66 4.38 31.36 -15.66
N HIS A 67 4.18 30.35 -16.51
CA HIS A 67 3.53 29.08 -16.14
C HIS A 67 4.18 28.34 -14.95
N HIS A 68 5.47 28.60 -14.68
CA HIS A 68 6.22 27.97 -13.59
C HIS A 68 5.91 28.50 -12.19
N THR A 69 5.24 29.66 -12.05
CA THR A 69 4.85 30.20 -10.73
C THR A 69 3.45 29.73 -10.28
N VAL A 70 2.65 29.22 -11.22
CA VAL A 70 1.27 28.76 -10.99
C VAL A 70 1.09 27.24 -11.14
N LEU A 71 1.94 26.58 -11.91
CA LEU A 71 1.99 25.13 -12.02
C LEU A 71 3.23 24.62 -11.29
N PRO A 72 3.14 23.53 -10.50
CA PRO A 72 4.33 22.81 -10.05
C PRO A 72 5.26 22.47 -11.22
N ASP A 73 6.57 22.36 -10.97
CA ASP A 73 7.57 21.98 -11.99
C ASP A 73 7.32 20.55 -12.52
N TYR A 74 6.40 20.39 -13.45
CA TYR A 74 6.10 19.09 -14.07
C TYR A 74 7.28 18.56 -14.91
N GLY A 75 8.24 19.42 -15.30
CA GLY A 75 9.52 18.97 -15.84
C GLY A 75 10.31 18.09 -14.86
N ARG A 76 10.16 18.32 -13.54
CA ARG A 76 10.84 17.58 -12.47
C ARG A 76 10.25 16.19 -12.23
N ILE A 77 8.98 15.96 -12.62
CA ILE A 77 8.35 14.64 -12.60
C ILE A 77 9.09 13.69 -13.55
N LYS A 78 9.57 14.17 -14.71
CA LYS A 78 10.25 13.31 -15.69
C LYS A 78 11.59 12.79 -15.17
N SER A 79 12.43 13.65 -14.59
CA SER A 79 13.68 13.23 -13.94
C SER A 79 13.45 12.29 -12.76
N LEU A 80 12.32 12.43 -12.04
CA LEU A 80 11.96 11.51 -10.97
C LEU A 80 11.52 10.14 -11.51
N SER A 81 10.80 10.12 -12.64
CA SER A 81 10.41 8.87 -13.33
C SER A 81 11.62 8.12 -13.87
N GLU A 82 12.64 8.83 -14.36
CA GLU A 82 13.89 8.25 -14.86
C GLU A 82 14.70 7.62 -13.72
N ALA A 83 14.87 8.35 -12.60
CA ALA A 83 15.51 7.83 -11.39
C ALA A 83 14.77 6.61 -10.78
N LEU A 84 13.44 6.54 -10.89
CA LEU A 84 12.66 5.38 -10.47
C LEU A 84 12.85 4.16 -11.39
N ASP A 85 12.96 4.37 -12.70
CA ASP A 85 13.22 3.31 -13.67
C ASP A 85 14.62 2.71 -13.49
N ASP A 86 15.62 3.56 -13.20
CA ASP A 86 16.98 3.11 -12.88
C ASP A 86 17.06 2.36 -11.55
N LEU A 87 16.41 2.87 -10.49
CA LEU A 87 16.33 2.15 -9.21
C LEU A 87 15.63 0.79 -9.34
N TYR A 88 14.65 0.66 -10.24
CA TYR A 88 14.00 -0.61 -10.53
C TYR A 88 14.93 -1.61 -11.26
N LYS A 89 15.83 -1.13 -12.13
CA LYS A 89 16.88 -1.96 -12.74
C LYS A 89 17.87 -2.44 -11.70
N GLU A 90 18.36 -1.54 -10.84
CA GLU A 90 19.28 -1.89 -9.74
C GLU A 90 18.67 -2.90 -8.77
N PHE A 91 17.40 -2.72 -8.39
CA PHE A 91 16.67 -3.66 -7.54
C PHE A 91 16.56 -5.05 -8.17
N ASN A 92 16.27 -5.14 -9.48
CA ASN A 92 16.22 -6.43 -10.17
C ASN A 92 17.61 -7.08 -10.32
N ALA A 93 18.66 -6.29 -10.57
CA ALA A 93 20.04 -6.79 -10.55
C ALA A 93 20.44 -7.31 -9.15
N LEU A 94 19.99 -6.65 -8.07
CA LEU A 94 20.18 -7.12 -6.70
C LEU A 94 19.41 -8.42 -6.44
N LYS A 95 18.18 -8.55 -6.94
CA LYS A 95 17.41 -9.82 -6.86
C LYS A 95 18.09 -10.96 -7.62
N GLU A 96 18.65 -10.70 -8.80
CA GLU A 96 19.44 -11.68 -9.55
C GLU A 96 20.67 -12.12 -8.74
N ARG A 97 21.39 -11.16 -8.13
CA ARG A 97 22.52 -11.43 -7.22
C ARG A 97 22.11 -12.27 -6.01
N LEU A 98 20.96 -12.00 -5.39
CA LEU A 98 20.41 -12.84 -4.31
C LEU A 98 20.06 -14.26 -4.80
N GLY A 99 19.47 -14.40 -5.99
CA GLY A 99 19.20 -15.70 -6.61
C GLY A 99 20.49 -16.50 -6.87
N GLU A 100 21.53 -15.83 -7.39
CA GLU A 100 22.85 -16.43 -7.59
C GLU A 100 23.49 -16.85 -6.25
N LEU A 101 23.38 -16.04 -5.19
CA LEU A 101 23.86 -16.42 -3.86
C LEU A 101 23.06 -17.59 -3.26
N SER A 102 21.74 -17.62 -3.43
CA SER A 102 20.88 -18.70 -2.94
C SER A 102 21.19 -20.03 -3.63
N THR A 103 21.40 -20.03 -4.94
CA THR A 103 21.81 -21.24 -5.70
C THR A 103 23.22 -21.70 -5.32
N LYS A 104 24.13 -20.78 -5.00
CA LYS A 104 25.44 -21.13 -4.42
C LYS A 104 25.31 -21.74 -3.03
N PHE A 105 24.43 -21.21 -2.16
CA PHE A 105 24.18 -21.79 -0.84
C PHE A 105 23.64 -23.22 -0.95
N GLU A 106 22.63 -23.46 -1.80
CA GLU A 106 22.10 -24.79 -2.11
C GLU A 106 23.21 -25.77 -2.56
N SER A 107 24.12 -25.31 -3.43
CA SER A 107 25.25 -26.14 -3.90
C SER A 107 26.27 -26.46 -2.80
N VAL A 108 26.45 -25.56 -1.82
CA VAL A 108 27.33 -25.75 -0.67
C VAL A 108 26.67 -26.67 0.37
N GLU A 109 25.37 -26.52 0.61
CA GLU A 109 24.57 -27.42 1.45
C GLU A 109 24.61 -28.85 0.90
N ALA A 110 24.33 -29.03 -0.39
CA ALA A 110 24.44 -30.33 -1.06
C ALA A 110 25.87 -30.93 -1.04
N PHE A 111 26.93 -30.10 -1.01
CA PHE A 111 28.31 -30.57 -0.85
C PHE A 111 28.62 -31.01 0.59
N VAL A 112 28.11 -30.27 1.59
CA VAL A 112 28.21 -30.63 3.01
C VAL A 112 27.46 -31.94 3.28
N ASP A 113 26.25 -32.11 2.73
CA ASP A 113 25.47 -33.34 2.85
C ASP A 113 26.17 -34.53 2.20
N GLN A 114 26.82 -34.36 1.04
CA GLN A 114 27.63 -35.41 0.42
C GLN A 114 28.84 -35.81 1.29
N MET A 115 29.52 -34.85 1.92
CA MET A 115 30.60 -35.18 2.87
C MET A 115 30.09 -35.87 4.13
N ASN A 116 28.92 -35.47 4.64
CA ASN A 116 28.35 -36.02 5.86
C ASN A 116 27.76 -37.43 5.65
N THR A 117 27.10 -37.66 4.51
CA THR A 117 26.62 -38.99 4.09
C THR A 117 27.77 -39.93 3.73
N GLY A 118 28.85 -39.44 3.10
CA GLY A 118 30.10 -40.20 2.92
C GLY A 118 30.75 -40.63 4.23
N ARG A 119 30.49 -39.91 5.33
CA ARG A 119 30.91 -40.26 6.69
C ARG A 119 29.90 -41.18 7.42
N GLN A 120 28.69 -41.31 6.90
CA GLN A 120 27.63 -42.22 7.35
C GLN A 120 27.36 -43.35 6.34
N ALA A 121 28.41 -44.07 5.93
CA ALA A 121 28.21 -45.39 5.33
C ALA A 121 27.55 -46.33 6.36
N PRO A 122 26.60 -47.20 5.97
CA PRO A 122 25.84 -48.01 6.91
C PRO A 122 26.72 -49.10 7.56
N PRO A 123 26.42 -49.53 8.80
CA PRO A 123 26.96 -50.78 9.32
C PRO A 123 26.54 -51.92 8.39
N GLY A 124 27.52 -52.62 7.82
CA GLY A 124 27.30 -53.69 6.84
C GLY A 124 26.53 -54.89 7.43
N PRO A 125 25.97 -55.75 6.56
CA PRO A 125 25.13 -56.87 7.00
C PRO A 125 25.95 -57.92 7.76
N SER A 126 25.76 -57.99 9.08
CA SER A 126 26.30 -59.07 9.91
C SER A 126 25.53 -60.37 9.68
N SER A 127 26.16 -61.33 9.01
CA SER A 127 25.67 -62.71 8.89
C SER A 127 25.57 -63.42 10.26
N PRO A 128 24.74 -64.48 10.37
CA PRO A 128 24.35 -65.04 11.66
C PRO A 128 25.47 -65.85 12.31
N VAL A 129 25.74 -65.58 13.60
CA VAL A 129 26.62 -66.41 14.43
C VAL A 129 25.77 -67.21 15.42
N GLU A 130 25.69 -68.50 15.11
CA GLU A 130 25.12 -69.60 15.88
C GLU A 130 25.66 -69.67 17.32
N LYS A 131 24.80 -70.01 18.29
CA LYS A 131 25.21 -70.41 19.65
C LYS A 131 24.38 -71.60 20.17
N PRO A 132 24.96 -72.48 21.01
CA PRO A 132 24.51 -73.86 21.09
C PRO A 132 23.38 -74.10 22.10
N TYR A 133 22.70 -75.22 21.91
CA TYR A 133 21.57 -75.70 22.71
C TYR A 133 21.88 -75.93 24.19
N LEU A 134 20.95 -75.50 25.04
CA LEU A 134 20.61 -76.19 26.29
C LEU A 134 19.07 -76.20 26.45
N VAL A 135 18.54 -77.40 26.59
CA VAL A 135 17.12 -77.79 26.79
C VAL A 135 17.18 -78.90 27.86
N PRO A 136 16.12 -79.26 28.63
CA PRO A 136 14.73 -78.81 28.48
C PRO A 136 13.96 -78.48 29.78
N THR A 137 12.75 -77.95 29.63
CA THR A 137 11.60 -78.37 30.47
C THR A 137 10.32 -78.26 29.64
N LEU A 138 9.53 -79.34 29.62
CA LEU A 138 8.23 -79.43 28.95
C LEU A 138 7.14 -78.76 29.79
N GLN A 139 6.20 -78.05 29.15
CA GLN A 139 4.81 -78.03 29.59
C GLN A 139 3.85 -77.64 28.44
N LEU A 140 2.60 -78.10 28.55
CA LEU A 140 1.61 -78.16 27.47
C LEU A 140 0.85 -76.84 27.21
N ASN A 141 0.32 -76.77 25.98
CA ASN A 141 -0.78 -75.94 25.44
C ASN A 141 -2.07 -75.89 26.32
N PRO A 142 -3.16 -75.14 25.99
CA PRO A 142 -3.42 -74.27 24.82
C PRO A 142 -4.17 -72.93 25.06
N GLY A 143 -4.30 -72.11 24.00
CA GLY A 143 -5.61 -71.57 23.60
C GLY A 143 -5.83 -70.04 23.48
N VAL A 144 -6.90 -69.69 22.74
CA VAL A 144 -7.59 -68.38 22.63
C VAL A 144 -6.84 -67.27 21.87
N LEU A 145 -7.39 -66.43 20.99
CA LEU A 145 -8.56 -66.29 20.09
C LEU A 145 -8.55 -64.79 19.67
N THR A 146 -9.25 -64.41 18.59
CA THR A 146 -9.45 -63.02 18.09
C THR A 146 -8.21 -62.33 17.49
N GLY A 147 -8.33 -61.44 16.49
CA GLY A 147 -9.52 -61.01 15.75
C GLY A 147 -9.33 -59.63 15.08
N HIS A 148 -10.17 -59.33 14.09
CA HIS A 148 -10.28 -58.09 13.30
C HIS A 148 -9.14 -57.78 12.29
N GLU A 149 -9.33 -57.58 10.97
CA GLU A 149 -10.46 -57.16 10.08
C GLU A 149 -10.29 -55.72 9.53
N ARG A 150 -9.76 -55.63 8.29
CA ARG A 150 -10.08 -54.62 7.24
C ARG A 150 -9.75 -53.13 7.56
N ARG A 151 -9.77 -52.18 6.59
CA ARG A 151 -10.27 -52.13 5.19
C ARG A 151 -9.44 -51.12 4.38
N LYS A 152 -9.28 -51.34 3.06
CA LYS A 152 -8.75 -50.33 2.12
C LYS A 152 -9.81 -49.26 1.82
N VAL A 153 -9.39 -48.02 1.54
CA VAL A 153 -10.06 -47.14 0.57
C VAL A 153 -9.02 -46.43 -0.30
N LYS A 154 -9.16 -46.55 -1.63
CA LYS A 154 -8.44 -45.74 -2.62
C LYS A 154 -9.18 -44.41 -2.81
N LYS A 155 -8.48 -43.31 -3.10
CA LYS A 155 -9.09 -42.18 -3.82
C LYS A 155 -8.14 -41.56 -4.82
N THR A 156 -8.35 -41.91 -6.08
CA THR A 156 -7.75 -41.27 -7.26
C THR A 156 -8.73 -40.23 -7.79
N ARG A 157 -8.25 -39.03 -8.15
CA ARG A 157 -8.69 -38.36 -9.39
C ARG A 157 -7.75 -37.21 -9.77
N VAL A 158 -7.19 -37.33 -10.98
CA VAL A 158 -6.58 -36.27 -11.77
C VAL A 158 -7.65 -35.76 -12.75
N ALA A 159 -7.66 -34.48 -13.08
CA ALA A 159 -8.34 -33.95 -14.28
C ALA A 159 -7.70 -32.63 -14.76
N VAL A 160 -7.31 -32.62 -16.03
CA VAL A 160 -6.52 -31.61 -16.80
C VAL A 160 -7.05 -31.72 -18.25
N ASN A 161 -7.22 -30.68 -19.07
CA ASN A 161 -6.85 -29.24 -19.01
C ASN A 161 -8.08 -28.37 -19.37
N PRO A 162 -8.03 -27.02 -19.39
CA PRO A 162 -9.09 -26.19 -19.96
C PRO A 162 -9.00 -26.10 -21.49
N SER A 163 -10.02 -25.52 -22.13
CA SER A 163 -10.04 -25.00 -23.49
C SER A 163 -10.99 -23.80 -23.55
#